data_AF-G0NFN1-F1
#
_entry.id   AF-G0NFN1-F1
#
_cell.length_a   1.000
_cell.length_b   1.000
_cell.length_c   1.000
_cell.angle_alpha   90.00
_cell.angle_beta   90.00
_cell.angle_gamma   90.00
#
_symmetry.space_group_name_H-M   'P 1'
#
loop_
_entity.id
_entity.type
_entity.pdbx_description
1 polymer ?
#
loop_
_entity_poly.entity_id
_entity_poly.type
_entity_poly.pdbx_seq_one_letter_code
_entity_poly.pdbx_strand_id
1 'polypeptide(L)'
;MELIQSLIKPVDSYIKQTGAQKGFRKTQRPHLPRILNSETGWHTINSMKDHPVIGVTLGPWGKVEPRCVQLIRDVIGHIFRAQPKTLKMIYSHIPLNAICVSVACTNFYVGTHCHQFYQPEESSENHFSWSYQMHSANVQTCHYTEANVEYLAGIIYYPVEKGRAKCIKNDSGLIQHLWLSREFYPMCDRTETELFKASRKYGRYCSQAGRRVLVDARHSITQHVEYDYKNHASISVFCAECELDDANYMMKRTMGIHTAIENLNRNPPPAPPAPHSDPLQKLQDLITLYGQEPSILVFNRATGKLLEESRWPKMRDLEYFLVENQECNVHINSALQAHLVLRDGMKDRIGEGPGAVEEVGDDREREEEDPEDDPEEEVEDEEQDETVENLITIYSPRGEPNDEKLWDNDFSDVGLSSTKMRELGLSDLDLDVFETYLPTDTMTPSTSSPEEPGPSKRHVPYRHDMEYIDNC
;
A
#
# COMPACT_ATOMS: atom_id res chain seq x y z
N MET A 1 14.04 -32.72 -18.67
CA MET A 1 13.05 -31.97 -17.87
C MET A 1 13.67 -31.11 -16.75
N GLU A 2 14.82 -31.50 -16.18
CA GLU A 2 15.45 -30.75 -15.07
C GLU A 2 16.04 -29.38 -15.47
N LEU A 3 16.55 -29.24 -16.70
CA LEU A 3 17.03 -27.97 -17.27
C LEU A 3 15.95 -26.89 -17.39
N ILE A 4 14.73 -27.27 -17.75
CA ILE A 4 13.60 -26.33 -17.82
C ILE A 4 13.19 -25.87 -16.42
N GLN A 5 13.20 -26.77 -15.42
CA GLN A 5 12.93 -26.41 -14.03
C GLN A 5 14.03 -25.55 -13.40
N SER A 6 15.29 -25.67 -13.86
CA SER A 6 16.40 -24.84 -13.38
C SER A 6 16.34 -23.41 -13.92
N LEU A 7 15.78 -23.20 -15.11
CA LEU A 7 15.60 -21.88 -15.73
C LEU A 7 14.31 -21.17 -15.28
N ILE A 8 13.24 -21.91 -14.96
CA ILE A 8 11.99 -21.32 -14.48
C ILE A 8 12.16 -20.67 -13.09
N LYS A 9 12.94 -21.27 -12.19
CA LYS A 9 13.10 -20.77 -10.81
C LYS A 9 13.73 -19.36 -10.74
N PRO A 10 14.84 -19.05 -11.45
CA PRO A 10 15.40 -17.71 -11.52
C PRO A 10 14.45 -16.69 -12.15
N VAL A 11 13.74 -17.07 -13.22
CA VAL A 11 12.79 -16.17 -13.91
C VAL A 11 11.59 -15.84 -13.03
N ASP A 12 11.02 -16.83 -12.34
CA ASP A 12 9.95 -16.62 -11.37
C ASP A 12 10.40 -15.73 -10.20
N SER A 13 11.63 -15.95 -9.71
CA SER A 13 12.21 -15.14 -8.63
C SER A 13 12.44 -13.70 -9.09
N TYR A 14 12.96 -13.51 -10.30
CA TYR A 14 13.19 -12.20 -10.90
C TYR A 14 11.87 -11.47 -11.16
N ILE A 15 10.87 -12.12 -11.77
CA ILE A 15 9.53 -11.54 -12.00
C ILE A 15 8.88 -11.15 -10.66
N LYS A 16 8.99 -11.99 -9.63
CA LYS A 16 8.47 -11.67 -8.28
C LYS A 16 9.21 -10.49 -7.66
N GLN A 17 10.52 -10.39 -7.85
CA GLN A 17 11.33 -9.28 -7.32
C GLN A 17 11.06 -7.97 -8.08
N THR A 18 11.00 -8.02 -9.41
CA THR A 18 10.64 -6.85 -10.23
C THR A 18 9.18 -6.46 -10.06
N GLY A 19 8.27 -7.40 -9.83
CA GLY A 19 6.86 -7.15 -9.54
C GLY A 19 6.66 -6.53 -8.15
N ALA A 20 7.43 -6.98 -7.15
CA ALA A 20 7.45 -6.36 -5.83
C ALA A 20 8.08 -4.95 -5.83
N GLN A 21 9.02 -4.67 -6.75
CA GLN A 21 9.66 -3.37 -6.89
C GLN A 21 8.87 -2.38 -7.77
N LYS A 22 8.37 -2.82 -8.93
CA LYS A 22 7.65 -1.98 -9.91
C LYS A 22 6.12 -1.98 -9.70
N GLY A 23 5.62 -2.82 -8.80
CA GLY A 23 4.20 -3.05 -8.57
C GLY A 23 3.59 -4.01 -9.59
N PHE A 24 2.71 -4.92 -9.14
CA PHE A 24 1.96 -5.76 -10.07
C PHE A 24 0.89 -4.92 -10.78
N ARG A 25 0.46 -5.37 -11.97
CA ARG A 25 -0.58 -4.69 -12.75
C ARG A 25 -1.91 -4.64 -11.98
N LYS A 26 -2.58 -3.49 -12.02
CA LYS A 26 -3.95 -3.35 -11.52
C LYS A 26 -4.96 -4.03 -12.44
N THR A 27 -5.96 -4.68 -11.85
CA THR A 27 -7.01 -5.42 -12.54
C THR A 27 -8.39 -4.97 -12.06
N GLN A 28 -9.40 -5.10 -12.92
CA GLN A 28 -10.80 -4.84 -12.55
C GLN A 28 -11.45 -6.02 -11.79
N ARG A 29 -10.82 -7.20 -11.85
CA ARG A 29 -11.26 -8.40 -11.16
C ARG A 29 -10.21 -8.83 -10.14
N PRO A 30 -10.61 -9.34 -8.97
CA PRO A 30 -9.67 -9.83 -7.98
C PRO A 30 -8.91 -11.06 -8.50
N HIS A 31 -7.71 -11.29 -7.99
CA HIS A 31 -7.03 -12.56 -8.17
C HIS A 31 -7.70 -13.62 -7.29
N LEU A 32 -7.94 -14.80 -7.86
CA LEU A 32 -8.55 -15.94 -7.17
C LEU A 32 -7.51 -17.05 -6.98
N PRO A 33 -6.80 -17.07 -5.84
CA PRO A 33 -5.82 -18.12 -5.58
C PRO A 33 -6.50 -19.47 -5.37
N ARG A 34 -5.84 -20.55 -5.81
CA ARG A 34 -6.36 -21.93 -5.74
C ARG A 34 -6.78 -22.37 -4.34
N ILE A 35 -6.20 -21.78 -3.29
CA ILE A 35 -6.55 -22.10 -1.91
C ILE A 35 -8.04 -21.87 -1.61
N LEU A 36 -8.66 -20.87 -2.26
CA LEU A 36 -10.08 -20.53 -2.10
C LEU A 36 -11.03 -21.61 -2.63
N ASN A 37 -10.57 -22.50 -3.50
CA ASN A 37 -11.40 -23.62 -3.99
C ASN A 37 -11.77 -24.62 -2.87
N SER A 38 -11.14 -24.53 -1.70
CA SER A 38 -11.51 -25.30 -0.51
C SER A 38 -12.21 -24.45 0.54
N GLU A 39 -12.92 -23.41 0.15
CA GLU A 39 -13.75 -22.66 1.09
C GLU A 39 -14.79 -23.60 1.72
N THR A 40 -14.88 -23.54 3.05
CA THR A 40 -15.87 -24.27 3.85
C THR A 40 -16.80 -23.34 4.61
N GLY A 41 -16.52 -22.03 4.64
CA GLY A 41 -17.35 -21.05 5.31
C GLY A 41 -16.76 -19.65 5.28
N TRP A 42 -17.61 -18.68 5.63
CA TRP A 42 -17.30 -17.26 5.68
C TRP A 42 -17.95 -16.65 6.92
N HIS A 43 -17.21 -15.77 7.62
CA HIS A 43 -17.78 -14.93 8.67
C HIS A 43 -17.06 -13.60 8.75
N THR A 44 -17.72 -12.62 9.36
CA THR A 44 -17.16 -11.28 9.59
C THR A 44 -16.91 -11.04 11.07
N ILE A 45 -15.97 -10.15 11.34
CA ILE A 45 -15.70 -9.58 12.66
C ILE A 45 -16.04 -8.10 12.56
N ASN A 46 -16.96 -7.68 13.41
CA ASN A 46 -17.48 -6.34 13.38
C ASN A 46 -16.65 -5.40 14.26
N SER A 47 -16.64 -4.11 13.88
CA SER A 47 -16.08 -3.03 14.67
C SER A 47 -16.96 -2.73 15.88
N MET A 48 -16.52 -1.78 16.72
CA MET A 48 -17.29 -1.23 17.83
C MET A 48 -18.66 -0.66 17.43
N LYS A 49 -18.81 -0.24 16.17
CA LYS A 49 -20.05 0.31 15.60
C LYS A 49 -20.88 -0.76 14.87
N ASP A 50 -20.57 -2.03 15.08
CA ASP A 50 -21.22 -3.18 14.45
C ASP A 50 -21.08 -3.24 12.91
N HIS A 51 -20.08 -2.56 12.36
CA HIS A 51 -19.77 -2.64 10.92
C HIS A 51 -18.73 -3.74 10.64
N PRO A 52 -18.88 -4.54 9.57
CA PRO A 52 -17.95 -5.62 9.26
C PRO A 52 -16.62 -5.05 8.74
N VAL A 53 -15.56 -5.14 9.56
CA VAL A 53 -14.23 -4.58 9.22
C VAL A 53 -13.20 -5.65 8.89
N ILE A 54 -13.43 -6.88 9.32
CA ILE A 54 -12.61 -8.02 8.95
C ILE A 54 -13.52 -9.13 8.46
N GLY A 55 -13.15 -9.78 7.36
CA GLY A 55 -13.83 -10.97 6.87
C GLY A 55 -12.85 -12.14 6.80
N VAL A 56 -13.33 -13.33 7.18
CA VAL A 56 -12.52 -14.53 7.32
C VAL A 56 -13.13 -15.64 6.50
N THR A 57 -12.38 -16.14 5.51
CA THR A 57 -12.74 -17.35 4.76
C THR A 57 -12.07 -18.53 5.41
N LEU A 58 -12.86 -19.57 5.71
CA LEU A 58 -12.43 -20.81 6.33
C LEU A 58 -12.20 -21.89 5.30
N GLY A 59 -11.23 -22.76 5.56
CA GLY A 59 -11.04 -24.00 4.82
C GLY A 59 -10.87 -25.21 5.75
N PRO A 60 -10.50 -26.38 5.19
CA PRO A 60 -10.22 -27.57 5.96
C PRO A 60 -9.08 -27.36 6.96
N TRP A 61 -9.21 -27.97 8.14
CA TRP A 61 -8.16 -27.96 9.16
C TRP A 61 -6.85 -28.55 8.64
N GLY A 62 -5.73 -27.93 9.02
CA GLY A 62 -4.38 -28.38 8.64
C GLY A 62 -3.96 -28.02 7.21
N LYS A 63 -4.82 -27.39 6.41
CA LYS A 63 -4.48 -26.96 5.04
C LYS A 63 -3.49 -25.80 5.00
N VAL A 64 -3.55 -24.90 5.99
CA VAL A 64 -2.78 -23.66 6.06
C VAL A 64 -1.62 -23.80 7.04
N GLU A 65 -0.52 -23.10 6.76
CA GLU A 65 0.58 -22.93 7.71
C GLU A 65 0.16 -22.02 8.89
N PRO A 66 0.10 -22.54 10.14
CA PRO A 66 -0.40 -21.78 11.29
C PRO A 66 0.37 -20.47 11.55
N ARG A 67 1.66 -20.42 11.20
CA ARG A 67 2.48 -19.21 11.33
C ARG A 67 1.97 -18.04 10.48
N CYS A 68 1.39 -18.32 9.31
CA CYS A 68 0.77 -17.29 8.46
C CYS A 68 -0.48 -16.69 9.12
N VAL A 69 -1.30 -17.54 9.75
CA VAL A 69 -2.50 -17.09 10.48
C VAL A 69 -2.10 -16.28 11.71
N GLN A 70 -1.06 -16.70 12.42
CA GLN A 70 -0.57 -15.95 13.57
C GLN A 70 -0.01 -14.58 13.14
N LEU A 71 0.75 -14.52 12.04
CA LEU A 71 1.22 -13.26 11.50
C LEU A 71 0.07 -12.30 11.22
N ILE A 72 -0.96 -12.73 10.50
CA ILE A 72 -2.05 -11.82 10.15
C ILE A 72 -2.85 -11.39 11.38
N ARG A 73 -3.02 -12.26 12.38
CA ARG A 73 -3.59 -11.86 13.69
C ARG A 73 -2.75 -10.77 14.35
N ASP A 74 -1.43 -10.89 14.35
CA ASP A 74 -0.54 -9.91 14.97
C ASP A 74 -0.54 -8.58 14.20
N VAL A 75 -0.53 -8.62 12.86
CA VAL A 75 -0.61 -7.41 12.02
C VAL A 75 -1.95 -6.69 12.19
N ILE A 76 -3.07 -7.42 12.15
CA ILE A 76 -4.40 -6.84 12.39
C ILE A 76 -4.51 -6.35 13.84
N GLY A 77 -4.01 -7.12 14.80
CA GLY A 77 -3.97 -6.71 16.20
C GLY A 77 -3.23 -5.40 16.40
N HIS A 78 -2.15 -5.19 15.64
CA HIS A 78 -1.44 -3.92 15.62
C HIS A 78 -2.26 -2.78 15.00
N ILE A 79 -2.89 -3.02 13.85
CA ILE A 79 -3.77 -2.05 13.16
C ILE A 79 -4.92 -1.58 14.09
N PHE A 80 -5.55 -2.52 14.82
CA PHE A 80 -6.71 -2.26 15.67
C PHE A 80 -6.35 -2.12 17.16
N ARG A 81 -5.08 -1.88 17.51
CA ARG A 81 -4.63 -1.86 18.93
C ARG A 81 -5.33 -0.82 19.80
N ALA A 82 -5.77 0.29 19.20
CA ALA A 82 -6.54 1.33 19.87
C ALA A 82 -8.05 0.98 20.02
N GLN A 83 -8.47 -0.21 19.58
CA GLN A 83 -9.82 -0.75 19.73
C GLN A 83 -9.80 -2.07 20.53
N PRO A 84 -9.70 -2.03 21.88
CA PRO A 84 -9.48 -3.22 22.70
C PRO A 84 -10.52 -4.35 22.53
N LYS A 85 -11.80 -4.00 22.29
CA LYS A 85 -12.83 -5.03 22.05
C LYS A 85 -12.61 -5.76 20.73
N THR A 86 -12.30 -5.01 19.66
CA THR A 86 -11.96 -5.58 18.35
C THR A 86 -10.71 -6.44 18.44
N LEU A 87 -9.69 -6.01 19.20
CA LEU A 87 -8.48 -6.81 19.47
C LEU A 87 -8.80 -8.16 20.12
N LYS A 88 -9.67 -8.20 21.13
CA LYS A 88 -10.12 -9.44 21.77
C LYS A 88 -10.84 -10.36 20.78
N MET A 89 -11.64 -9.78 19.88
CA MET A 89 -12.34 -10.55 18.84
C MET A 89 -11.38 -11.13 17.80
N ILE A 90 -10.36 -10.40 17.37
CA ILE A 90 -9.38 -10.84 16.36
C ILE A 90 -8.74 -12.19 16.74
N TYR A 91 -8.21 -12.30 17.96
CA TYR A 91 -7.53 -13.53 18.39
C TYR A 91 -8.47 -14.71 18.60
N SER A 92 -9.74 -14.44 18.97
CA SER A 92 -10.74 -15.49 19.20
C SER A 92 -11.47 -15.92 17.92
N HIS A 93 -11.60 -15.04 16.92
CA HIS A 93 -12.49 -15.24 15.77
C HIS A 93 -11.76 -15.46 14.45
N ILE A 94 -10.43 -15.29 14.35
CA ILE A 94 -9.67 -15.70 13.16
C ILE A 94 -9.08 -17.09 13.44
N PRO A 95 -9.72 -18.22 13.13
CA PRO A 95 -9.19 -19.55 13.49
C PRO A 95 -7.98 -19.96 12.63
N LEU A 96 -7.22 -20.97 13.08
CA LEU A 96 -6.00 -21.44 12.41
C LEU A 96 -6.24 -22.10 11.05
N ASN A 97 -7.49 -22.41 10.70
CA ASN A 97 -7.90 -22.89 9.38
C ASN A 97 -8.39 -21.75 8.45
N ALA A 98 -8.15 -20.48 8.80
CA ALA A 98 -8.41 -19.35 7.92
C ALA A 98 -7.53 -19.44 6.65
N ILE A 99 -8.16 -19.51 5.49
CA ILE A 99 -7.51 -19.56 4.16
C ILE A 99 -7.49 -18.20 3.45
N CYS A 100 -8.24 -17.24 3.96
CA CYS A 100 -8.21 -15.85 3.54
C CYS A 100 -8.66 -14.94 4.68
N VAL A 101 -8.01 -13.78 4.82
CA VAL A 101 -8.39 -12.73 5.76
C VAL A 101 -8.44 -11.41 5.02
N SER A 102 -9.59 -10.76 5.06
CA SER A 102 -9.87 -9.48 4.38
C SER A 102 -10.02 -8.41 5.44
N VAL A 103 -9.32 -7.30 5.30
CA VAL A 103 -9.29 -6.22 6.30
C VAL A 103 -9.68 -4.93 5.59
N ALA A 104 -10.83 -4.38 5.95
CA ALA A 104 -11.27 -3.09 5.43
C ALA A 104 -10.47 -1.95 6.06
N CYS A 105 -10.13 -0.94 5.25
CA CYS A 105 -9.59 0.31 5.75
C CYS A 105 -10.68 1.18 6.37
N THR A 106 -10.27 2.23 7.08
CA THR A 106 -11.16 3.22 7.70
C THR A 106 -12.21 3.72 6.69
N ASN A 107 -13.47 3.75 7.11
CA ASN A 107 -14.64 4.13 6.30
C ASN A 107 -14.97 3.19 5.13
N PHE A 108 -14.43 1.97 5.12
CA PHE A 108 -14.87 0.88 4.27
C PHE A 108 -15.27 -0.32 5.13
N TYR A 109 -16.03 -1.22 4.50
CA TYR A 109 -16.54 -2.44 5.11
C TYR A 109 -16.32 -3.64 4.20
N VAL A 110 -16.23 -4.81 4.81
CA VAL A 110 -16.14 -6.09 4.12
C VAL A 110 -17.54 -6.58 3.78
N GLY A 111 -17.74 -7.00 2.53
CA GLY A 111 -19.00 -7.53 2.01
C GLY A 111 -19.28 -8.99 2.36
N THR A 112 -20.07 -9.65 1.51
CA THR A 112 -20.48 -11.04 1.72
C THR A 112 -19.41 -12.05 1.34
N HIS A 113 -18.32 -11.60 0.69
CA HIS A 113 -17.19 -12.43 0.25
C HIS A 113 -15.85 -11.71 0.46
N CYS A 114 -14.75 -12.46 0.44
CA CYS A 114 -13.40 -11.95 0.76
C CYS A 114 -12.87 -10.82 -0.14
N HIS A 115 -13.34 -10.71 -1.38
CA HIS A 115 -12.92 -9.64 -2.30
C HIS A 115 -13.85 -8.44 -2.35
N GLN A 116 -14.96 -8.49 -1.61
CA GLN A 116 -15.98 -7.46 -1.68
C GLN A 116 -15.73 -6.42 -0.58
N PHE A 117 -15.60 -5.18 -1.01
CA PHE A 117 -15.52 -4.02 -0.12
C PHE A 117 -16.56 -3.00 -0.56
N TYR A 118 -17.05 -2.21 0.37
CA TYR A 118 -17.99 -1.13 0.09
C TYR A 118 -17.83 -0.01 1.13
N GLN A 119 -18.17 1.21 0.74
CA GLN A 119 -18.28 2.35 1.63
C GLN A 119 -19.72 2.46 2.20
N PRO A 120 -19.92 3.04 3.41
CA PRO A 120 -21.24 3.23 4.01
C PRO A 120 -22.21 4.07 3.17
N GLU A 121 -21.68 5.11 2.51
CA GLU A 121 -22.48 6.11 1.81
C GLU A 121 -22.37 5.89 0.30
N GLU A 122 -23.51 5.69 -0.37
CA GLU A 122 -23.56 5.75 -1.82
C GLU A 122 -23.29 7.20 -2.25
N SER A 123 -22.12 7.48 -2.83
CA SER A 123 -21.89 8.78 -3.45
C SER A 123 -22.77 8.87 -4.70
N SER A 124 -23.85 9.64 -4.61
CA SER A 124 -24.95 9.63 -5.57
C SER A 124 -24.65 10.30 -6.90
N GLU A 125 -23.45 10.87 -7.09
CA GLU A 125 -23.17 11.76 -8.23
C GLU A 125 -21.80 11.57 -8.89
N ASN A 126 -20.89 10.78 -8.32
CA ASN A 126 -19.54 10.63 -8.86
C ASN A 126 -19.35 9.28 -9.57
N HIS A 127 -18.69 9.32 -10.73
CA HIS A 127 -18.16 8.11 -11.36
C HIS A 127 -17.07 7.51 -10.46
N PHE A 128 -17.39 6.42 -9.78
CA PHE A 128 -16.41 5.63 -9.03
C PHE A 128 -16.01 4.36 -9.80
N SER A 129 -14.83 3.84 -9.48
CA SER A 129 -14.39 2.53 -9.99
C SER A 129 -13.65 1.74 -8.92
N TRP A 130 -13.71 0.42 -9.06
CA TRP A 130 -13.01 -0.52 -8.19
C TRP A 130 -11.85 -1.15 -8.94
N SER A 131 -10.72 -1.33 -8.28
CA SER A 131 -9.59 -2.07 -8.84
C SER A 131 -8.87 -2.91 -7.80
N TYR A 132 -8.11 -3.88 -8.26
CA TYR A 132 -7.39 -4.82 -7.44
C TYR A 132 -5.92 -4.86 -7.86
N GLN A 133 -5.02 -5.07 -6.90
CA GLN A 133 -3.60 -5.16 -7.18
C GLN A 133 -2.95 -6.22 -6.28
N MET A 134 -2.21 -7.15 -6.88
CA MET A 134 -1.33 -8.03 -6.09
C MET A 134 -0.09 -7.24 -5.65
N HIS A 135 0.43 -7.55 -4.46
CA HIS A 135 1.69 -6.99 -3.98
C HIS A 135 2.69 -8.09 -3.59
N SER A 136 2.19 -9.30 -3.34
CA SER A 136 2.99 -10.53 -3.25
C SER A 136 2.16 -11.69 -3.77
N ALA A 137 2.64 -12.93 -3.62
CA ALA A 137 1.81 -14.12 -3.90
C ALA A 137 0.62 -14.25 -2.92
N ASN A 138 0.69 -13.58 -1.77
CA ASN A 138 -0.22 -13.75 -0.65
C ASN A 138 -0.96 -12.47 -0.27
N VAL A 139 -0.54 -11.30 -0.77
CA VAL A 139 -1.13 -10.00 -0.42
C VAL A 139 -1.75 -9.36 -1.66
N GLN A 140 -3.02 -9.00 -1.56
CA GLN A 140 -3.78 -8.27 -2.56
C GLN A 140 -4.44 -7.05 -1.91
N THR A 141 -4.57 -5.95 -2.64
CA THR A 141 -5.36 -4.78 -2.23
C THR A 141 -6.59 -4.61 -3.10
N CYS A 142 -7.62 -4.01 -2.49
CA CYS A 142 -8.78 -3.47 -3.18
C CYS A 142 -8.73 -1.94 -3.08
N HIS A 143 -8.93 -1.27 -4.21
CA HIS A 143 -8.89 0.17 -4.33
C HIS A 143 -10.23 0.71 -4.82
N TYR A 144 -10.67 1.80 -4.17
CA TYR A 144 -11.82 2.59 -4.57
C TYR A 144 -11.30 3.90 -5.18
N THR A 145 -11.69 4.22 -6.40
CA THR A 145 -11.30 5.47 -7.07
C THR A 145 -12.50 6.37 -7.25
N GLU A 146 -12.40 7.60 -6.75
CA GLU A 146 -13.42 8.64 -6.90
C GLU A 146 -12.73 9.98 -7.19
N ALA A 147 -13.27 10.76 -8.14
CA ALA A 147 -12.72 12.05 -8.55
C ALA A 147 -11.20 12.02 -8.88
N ASN A 148 -10.74 10.94 -9.54
CA ASN A 148 -9.33 10.66 -9.86
C ASN A 148 -8.40 10.46 -8.66
N VAL A 149 -8.95 10.27 -7.46
CA VAL A 149 -8.20 9.92 -6.26
C VAL A 149 -8.42 8.45 -5.95
N GLU A 150 -7.33 7.72 -5.76
CA GLU A 150 -7.36 6.32 -5.39
C GLU A 150 -7.17 6.13 -3.89
N TYR A 151 -8.16 5.48 -3.27
CA TYR A 151 -8.21 5.13 -1.86
C TYR A 151 -8.00 3.62 -1.69
N LEU A 152 -7.30 3.24 -0.62
CA LEU A 152 -7.21 1.83 -0.23
C LEU A 152 -8.49 1.45 0.50
N ALA A 153 -9.31 0.60 -0.12
CA ALA A 153 -10.55 0.12 0.49
C ALA A 153 -10.31 -1.05 1.44
N GLY A 154 -9.34 -1.91 1.12
CA GLY A 154 -8.94 -2.98 2.00
C GLY A 154 -7.77 -3.82 1.51
N ILE A 155 -7.28 -4.67 2.40
CA ILE A 155 -6.17 -5.60 2.17
C ILE A 155 -6.70 -7.02 2.34
N ILE A 156 -6.31 -7.91 1.44
CA ILE A 156 -6.69 -9.31 1.41
C ILE A 156 -5.40 -10.12 1.55
N TYR A 157 -5.32 -10.94 2.59
CA TYR A 157 -4.22 -11.84 2.85
C TYR A 157 -4.64 -13.28 2.63
N TYR A 158 -3.85 -14.03 1.86
CA TYR A 158 -4.02 -15.45 1.58
C TYR A 158 -2.94 -16.24 2.31
N PRO A 159 -3.20 -16.78 3.51
CA PRO A 159 -2.28 -17.66 4.21
C PRO A 159 -1.78 -18.80 3.33
N VAL A 160 -0.48 -19.07 3.37
CA VAL A 160 0.13 -20.09 2.53
C VAL A 160 -0.28 -21.49 2.98
N GLU A 161 -0.50 -22.39 2.01
CA GLU A 161 -0.72 -23.81 2.28
C GLU A 161 0.46 -24.43 3.07
N LYS A 162 0.13 -25.36 3.96
CA LYS A 162 1.11 -26.05 4.82
C LYS A 162 2.22 -26.68 3.96
N GLY A 163 3.47 -26.47 4.38
CA GLY A 163 4.66 -26.97 3.67
C GLY A 163 5.07 -26.15 2.44
N ARG A 164 4.33 -25.09 2.08
CA ARG A 164 4.67 -24.19 0.96
C ARG A 164 5.11 -22.79 1.40
N ALA A 165 5.08 -22.50 2.70
CA ALA A 165 5.35 -21.18 3.23
C ALA A 165 6.80 -20.72 2.93
N LYS A 166 6.91 -19.64 2.17
CA LYS A 166 8.15 -18.90 1.93
C LYS A 166 7.88 -17.42 2.17
N CYS A 167 8.87 -16.71 2.74
CA CYS A 167 8.86 -15.25 2.88
C CYS A 167 7.73 -14.63 3.73
N ILE A 168 7.21 -15.36 4.73
CA ILE A 168 6.16 -14.87 5.67
C ILE A 168 6.46 -13.46 6.22
N LYS A 169 7.71 -13.18 6.62
CA LYS A 169 8.11 -11.87 7.17
C LYS A 169 7.90 -10.70 6.20
N ASN A 170 8.11 -10.92 4.90
CA ASN A 170 7.91 -9.89 3.88
C ASN A 170 6.45 -9.45 3.79
N ASP A 171 5.51 -10.40 3.94
CA ASP A 171 4.09 -10.08 3.87
C ASP A 171 3.66 -9.18 5.04
N SER A 172 4.21 -9.38 6.25
CA SER A 172 3.92 -8.50 7.40
C SER A 172 4.33 -7.04 7.12
N GLY A 173 5.60 -6.83 6.75
CA GLY A 173 6.12 -5.49 6.45
C GLY A 173 5.38 -4.84 5.29
N LEU A 174 5.05 -5.62 4.26
CA LEU A 174 4.27 -5.16 3.12
C LEU A 174 2.85 -4.71 3.50
N ILE A 175 2.12 -5.51 4.28
CA ILE A 175 0.75 -5.16 4.73
C ILE A 175 0.78 -3.85 5.54
N GLN A 176 1.74 -3.72 6.46
CA GLN A 176 1.90 -2.49 7.24
C GLN A 176 2.24 -1.28 6.36
N HIS A 177 3.14 -1.45 5.40
CA HIS A 177 3.50 -0.39 4.45
C HIS A 177 2.29 0.06 3.62
N LEU A 178 1.50 -0.88 3.09
CA LEU A 178 0.28 -0.59 2.33
C LEU A 178 -0.74 0.14 3.20
N TRP A 179 -0.91 -0.30 4.44
CA TRP A 179 -1.83 0.34 5.39
C TRP A 179 -1.39 1.79 5.68
N LEU A 180 -0.12 2.00 6.01
CA LEU A 180 0.42 3.32 6.38
C LEU A 180 0.49 4.31 5.22
N SER A 181 0.72 3.82 4.00
CA SER A 181 0.86 4.67 2.81
C SER A 181 -0.48 5.06 2.16
N ARG A 182 -1.63 4.66 2.72
CA ARG A 182 -2.95 4.90 2.13
C ARG A 182 -3.32 6.40 2.04
N GLU A 183 -4.22 6.73 1.12
CA GLU A 183 -5.00 7.97 1.19
C GLU A 183 -6.17 7.75 2.14
N PHE A 184 -6.52 8.75 2.93
CA PHE A 184 -7.71 8.68 3.76
C PHE A 184 -8.96 8.93 2.92
N TYR A 185 -9.97 8.09 3.11
CA TYR A 185 -11.31 8.26 2.56
C TYR A 185 -12.31 8.56 3.68
N PRO A 186 -13.22 9.52 3.53
CA PRO A 186 -13.15 10.61 2.55
C PRO A 186 -11.84 11.40 2.69
N MET A 187 -11.45 12.10 1.62
CA MET A 187 -10.24 12.93 1.65
C MET A 187 -10.30 13.91 2.84
N CYS A 188 -9.27 13.86 3.68
CA CYS A 188 -9.14 14.75 4.83
C CYS A 188 -7.79 15.49 4.78
N ASP A 189 -7.64 16.49 5.64
CA ASP A 189 -6.34 17.13 5.83
C ASP A 189 -5.36 16.12 6.43
N ARG A 190 -4.25 15.85 5.74
CA ARG A 190 -3.28 14.89 6.24
C ARG A 190 -2.63 15.36 7.54
N THR A 191 -2.53 16.66 7.79
CA THR A 191 -1.98 17.18 9.05
C THR A 191 -2.88 16.90 10.24
N GLU A 192 -4.17 16.62 9.98
CA GLU A 192 -5.13 16.25 11.01
C GLU A 192 -5.16 14.75 11.29
N THR A 193 -4.49 13.94 10.47
CA THR A 193 -4.40 12.49 10.69
C THR A 193 -3.49 12.19 11.87
N GLU A 194 -3.84 11.17 12.66
CA GLU A 194 -3.03 10.75 13.80
C GLU A 194 -1.63 10.29 13.38
N LEU A 195 -1.51 9.64 12.21
CA LEU A 195 -0.22 9.23 11.66
C LEU A 195 0.71 10.43 11.49
N PHE A 196 0.19 11.53 10.94
CA PHE A 196 0.96 12.75 10.77
C PHE A 196 1.22 13.46 12.11
N LYS A 197 0.22 13.56 12.98
CA LYS A 197 0.36 14.23 14.28
C LYS A 197 1.45 13.61 15.14
N ALA A 198 1.49 12.28 15.22
CA ALA A 198 2.40 11.62 16.14
C ALA A 198 3.72 11.15 15.49
N SER A 199 3.77 11.01 14.16
CA SER A 199 5.01 10.58 13.48
C SER A 199 5.39 11.39 12.24
N ARG A 200 4.70 12.49 11.91
CA ARG A 200 4.86 13.26 10.67
C ARG A 200 5.00 12.38 9.42
N LYS A 201 4.26 11.28 9.39
CA LYS A 201 4.20 10.36 8.25
C LYS A 201 2.87 10.50 7.53
N TYR A 202 2.88 10.27 6.23
CA TYR A 202 1.68 10.27 5.41
C TYR A 202 1.89 9.49 4.12
N GLY A 203 0.79 9.06 3.50
CA GLY A 203 0.81 8.39 2.21
C GLY A 203 0.66 9.36 1.04
N ARG A 204 1.38 9.15 -0.07
CA ARG A 204 1.11 9.84 -1.35
C ARG A 204 1.50 8.97 -2.55
N TYR A 205 0.94 9.26 -3.72
CA TYR A 205 1.50 8.75 -4.97
C TYR A 205 2.75 9.55 -5.33
N CYS A 206 3.86 8.85 -5.60
CA CYS A 206 5.12 9.46 -6.02
C CYS A 206 5.41 9.06 -7.46
N SER A 207 5.44 10.04 -8.37
CA SER A 207 5.71 9.82 -9.78
C SER A 207 7.13 9.33 -10.04
N GLN A 208 8.12 9.81 -9.27
CA GLN A 208 9.50 9.31 -9.34
C GLN A 208 9.60 7.83 -8.96
N ALA A 209 8.81 7.39 -7.98
CA ALA A 209 8.74 5.99 -7.57
C ALA A 209 7.79 5.14 -8.45
N GLY A 210 6.91 5.78 -9.22
CA GLY A 210 5.84 5.14 -9.99
C GLY A 210 4.77 4.45 -9.13
N ARG A 211 4.74 4.68 -7.81
CA ARG A 211 3.87 3.97 -6.86
C ARG A 211 3.47 4.85 -5.69
N ARG A 212 2.51 4.34 -4.89
CA ARG A 212 2.16 4.93 -3.61
C ARG A 212 3.28 4.64 -2.60
N VAL A 213 3.66 5.66 -1.85
CA VAL A 213 4.79 5.61 -0.91
C VAL A 213 4.38 6.17 0.44
N LEU A 214 4.99 5.66 1.50
CA LEU A 214 4.93 6.24 2.83
C LEU A 214 6.02 7.31 2.92
N VAL A 215 5.64 8.55 3.18
CA VAL A 215 6.56 9.68 3.37
C VAL A 215 6.81 9.88 4.86
N ASP A 216 8.06 10.11 5.23
CA ASP A 216 8.52 10.50 6.57
C ASP A 216 9.07 11.93 6.51
N ALA A 217 8.33 12.87 7.11
CA ALA A 217 8.64 14.30 7.16
C ALA A 217 9.01 14.75 8.59
N ARG A 218 9.56 13.86 9.41
CA ARG A 218 10.02 14.20 10.78
C ARG A 218 11.32 14.99 10.80
N HIS A 219 12.18 14.71 9.84
CA HIS A 219 13.52 15.28 9.78
C HIS A 219 13.53 16.54 8.91
N SER A 220 14.67 17.24 8.87
CA SER A 220 14.86 18.40 7.99
C SER A 220 14.81 18.05 6.50
N ILE A 221 14.91 16.76 6.16
CA ILE A 221 14.77 16.22 4.81
C ILE A 221 13.63 15.21 4.82
N THR A 222 12.64 15.42 3.97
CA THR A 222 11.57 14.49 3.67
C THR A 222 12.11 13.33 2.85
N GLN A 223 11.79 12.12 3.29
CA GLN A 223 12.19 10.88 2.64
C GLN A 223 10.94 10.01 2.47
N HIS A 224 10.90 9.19 1.43
CA HIS A 224 9.93 8.10 1.42
C HIS A 224 10.56 6.80 1.94
N VAL A 225 9.74 5.96 2.52
CA VAL A 225 10.14 4.67 3.08
C VAL A 225 9.93 3.61 2.01
N GLU A 226 10.98 2.88 1.68
CA GLU A 226 10.90 1.68 0.85
C GLU A 226 11.14 0.44 1.71
N TYR A 227 10.50 -0.67 1.36
CA TYR A 227 10.75 -1.94 2.04
C TYR A 227 11.79 -2.76 1.28
N ASP A 228 12.93 -3.01 1.92
CA ASP A 228 13.97 -3.90 1.43
C ASP A 228 13.58 -5.35 1.73
N TYR A 229 13.03 -6.02 0.71
CA TYR A 229 12.60 -7.42 0.78
C TYR A 229 13.73 -8.43 1.03
N LYS A 230 14.99 -8.05 0.78
CA LYS A 230 16.16 -8.91 1.00
C LYS A 230 16.60 -8.83 2.45
N ASN A 231 16.65 -7.62 3.01
CA ASN A 231 17.09 -7.39 4.38
C ASN A 231 15.94 -7.37 5.39
N HIS A 232 14.69 -7.48 4.93
CA HIS A 232 13.47 -7.41 5.75
C HIS A 232 13.38 -6.11 6.56
N ALA A 233 13.87 -5.01 5.98
CA ALA A 233 14.02 -3.73 6.67
C ALA A 233 13.39 -2.59 5.87
N SER A 234 12.95 -1.55 6.57
CA SER A 234 12.54 -0.30 5.93
C SER A 234 13.78 0.55 5.69
N ILE A 235 13.95 1.05 4.47
CA ILE A 235 15.01 2.00 4.11
C ILE A 235 14.36 3.34 3.76
N SER A 236 14.97 4.43 4.19
CA SER A 236 14.52 5.76 3.82
C SER A 236 15.31 6.27 2.62
N VAL A 237 14.59 6.71 1.59
CA VAL A 237 15.18 7.19 0.34
C VAL A 237 14.75 8.64 0.14
N PHE A 238 15.73 9.51 -0.15
CA PHE A 238 15.43 10.90 -0.48
C PHE A 238 14.68 10.99 -1.80
N CYS A 239 13.63 11.80 -1.83
CA CYS A 239 12.82 12.04 -3.02
C CYS A 239 12.44 13.51 -3.10
N ALA A 240 12.95 14.21 -4.13
CA ALA A 240 12.70 15.63 -4.32
C ALA A 240 11.21 15.94 -4.53
N GLU A 241 10.46 15.03 -5.14
CA GLU A 241 9.01 15.18 -5.31
C GLU A 241 8.29 15.16 -3.97
N CYS A 242 8.66 14.25 -3.06
CA CYS A 242 8.07 14.18 -1.72
C CYS A 242 8.47 15.39 -0.86
N GLU A 243 9.71 15.86 -0.95
CA GLU A 243 10.18 17.06 -0.25
C GLU A 243 9.39 18.31 -0.66
N LEU A 244 9.19 18.52 -1.97
CA LEU A 244 8.42 19.66 -2.44
C LEU A 244 6.93 19.54 -2.11
N ASP A 245 6.39 18.32 -2.11
CA ASP A 245 5.00 18.08 -1.70
C ASP A 245 4.78 18.40 -0.21
N ASP A 246 5.72 18.04 0.67
CA ASP A 246 5.67 18.40 2.09
C ASP A 246 5.82 19.92 2.29
N ALA A 247 6.86 20.51 1.68
CA ALA A 247 7.19 21.92 1.86
C ALA A 247 6.10 22.87 1.32
N ASN A 248 5.40 22.46 0.25
CA ASN A 248 4.34 23.25 -0.36
C ASN A 248 2.94 22.76 0.01
N TYR A 249 2.81 21.88 1.01
CA TYR A 249 1.50 21.38 1.39
C TYR A 249 0.62 22.53 1.90
N MET A 250 -0.35 22.89 1.08
CA MET A 250 -1.49 23.67 1.49
C MET A 250 -2.71 22.81 1.27
N MET A 251 -3.47 22.54 2.33
CA MET A 251 -4.75 21.87 2.18
C MET A 251 -5.61 22.73 1.23
N LYS A 252 -5.80 22.26 0.00
CA LYS A 252 -6.87 22.78 -0.84
C LYS A 252 -8.14 22.34 -0.16
N ARG A 253 -8.81 23.25 0.56
CA ARG A 253 -10.17 22.98 1.05
C ARG A 253 -11.05 22.74 -0.17
N THR A 254 -11.18 21.49 -0.57
CA THR A 254 -12.19 21.06 -1.53
C THR A 254 -13.51 20.92 -0.77
N MET A 255 -13.94 22.00 -0.11
CA MET A 255 -15.33 22.14 0.33
C MET A 255 -16.04 22.98 -0.73
N GLY A 256 -16.79 22.31 -1.60
CA GLY A 256 -17.82 22.92 -2.44
C GLY A 256 -17.31 23.81 -3.56
N ILE A 257 -16.97 23.20 -4.71
CA ILE A 257 -16.81 23.94 -5.98
C ILE A 257 -18.08 24.75 -6.31
N HIS A 258 -19.25 24.35 -5.81
CA HIS A 258 -20.49 25.11 -5.96
C HIS A 258 -20.59 26.39 -5.09
N THR A 259 -20.06 26.40 -3.87
CA THR A 259 -20.23 27.54 -2.93
C THR A 259 -19.09 28.56 -3.03
N ALA A 260 -17.91 28.14 -3.51
CA ALA A 260 -16.76 29.02 -3.67
C ALA A 260 -16.89 29.98 -4.88
N ILE A 261 -17.53 29.55 -5.98
CA ILE A 261 -17.73 30.38 -7.17
C ILE A 261 -18.71 31.54 -6.90
N GLU A 262 -19.77 31.32 -6.12
CA GLU A 262 -20.70 32.40 -5.73
C GLU A 262 -20.08 33.40 -4.74
N ASN A 263 -19.17 32.96 -3.86
CA ASN A 263 -18.50 33.83 -2.90
C ASN A 263 -17.30 34.58 -3.49
N LEU A 264 -16.54 33.99 -4.41
CA LEU A 264 -15.46 34.66 -5.15
C LEU A 264 -15.96 35.81 -6.03
N ASN A 265 -17.21 35.74 -6.51
CA ASN A 265 -17.85 36.83 -7.25
C ASN A 265 -18.37 37.96 -6.36
N ARG A 266 -18.51 37.75 -5.04
CA ARG A 266 -19.05 38.75 -4.10
C ARG A 266 -17.97 39.43 -3.26
N ASN A 267 -16.89 38.75 -2.89
CA ASN A 267 -15.78 39.32 -2.13
C ASN A 267 -14.46 38.60 -2.46
N PRO A 268 -13.54 39.17 -3.26
CA PRO A 268 -12.21 38.59 -3.43
C PRO A 268 -11.44 38.63 -2.10
N PRO A 269 -10.82 37.52 -1.66
CA PRO A 269 -10.04 37.52 -0.43
C PRO A 269 -8.81 38.43 -0.57
N PRO A 270 -8.34 39.06 0.53
CA PRO A 270 -7.07 39.79 0.52
C PRO A 270 -5.93 38.82 0.19
N ALA A 271 -4.96 39.33 -0.57
CA ALA A 271 -3.83 38.55 -1.05
C ALA A 271 -3.14 37.79 0.11
N PRO A 272 -2.83 36.50 -0.05
CA PRO A 272 -2.16 35.73 0.99
C PRO A 272 -0.80 36.39 1.33
N PRO A 273 -0.38 36.39 2.61
CA PRO A 273 0.95 36.84 2.98
C PRO A 273 1.99 35.98 2.28
N ALA A 274 3.02 36.64 1.73
CA ALA A 274 4.08 35.99 0.98
C ALA A 274 4.75 34.88 1.81
N PRO A 275 5.02 33.69 1.24
CA PRO A 275 5.73 32.62 1.94
C PRO A 275 7.11 33.10 2.40
N HIS A 276 7.39 32.96 3.69
CA HIS A 276 8.58 33.52 4.36
C HIS A 276 9.90 32.77 4.12
N SER A 277 10.00 31.97 3.06
CA SER A 277 11.28 31.42 2.61
C SER A 277 11.15 30.97 1.17
N ASP A 278 11.98 31.52 0.29
CA ASP A 278 12.11 31.07 -1.09
C ASP A 278 12.44 29.56 -1.09
N PRO A 279 11.64 28.69 -1.75
CA PRO A 279 11.97 27.28 -1.93
C PRO A 279 13.38 27.06 -2.50
N LEU A 280 13.90 27.99 -3.30
CA LEU A 280 15.30 27.98 -3.73
C LEU A 280 16.26 28.06 -2.56
N GLN A 281 16.00 28.94 -1.59
CA GLN A 281 16.89 29.15 -0.45
C GLN A 281 16.97 27.89 0.41
N LYS A 282 15.84 27.22 0.68
CA LYS A 282 15.82 25.94 1.41
C LYS A 282 16.60 24.84 0.70
N LEU A 283 16.48 24.75 -0.63
CA LEU A 283 17.24 23.77 -1.41
C LEU A 283 18.73 24.11 -1.46
N GLN A 284 19.09 25.39 -1.59
CA GLN A 284 20.47 25.87 -1.54
C GLN A 284 21.11 25.60 -0.18
N ASP A 285 20.35 25.76 0.91
CA ASP A 285 20.79 25.45 2.27
C ASP A 285 21.03 23.94 2.43
N LEU A 286 20.16 23.09 1.86
CA LEU A 286 20.35 21.63 1.85
C LEU A 286 21.60 21.21 1.04
N ILE A 287 21.83 21.78 -0.14
CA ILE A 287 23.05 21.51 -0.93
C ILE A 287 24.31 21.93 -0.16
N THR A 288 24.23 23.04 0.59
CA THR A 288 25.32 23.56 1.41
C THR A 288 25.57 22.68 2.65
N LEU A 289 24.51 22.10 3.24
CA LEU A 289 24.60 21.27 4.43
C LEU A 289 25.20 19.87 4.18
N TYR A 290 24.91 19.28 3.01
CA TYR A 290 25.30 17.90 2.69
C TYR A 290 26.47 17.78 1.71
N GLY A 291 26.96 18.89 1.15
CA GLY A 291 28.22 18.95 0.40
C GLY A 291 28.24 18.18 -0.93
N GLN A 292 27.13 17.57 -1.35
CA GLN A 292 27.00 16.91 -2.64
C GLN A 292 25.96 17.63 -3.48
N GLU A 293 26.45 18.28 -4.53
CA GLU A 293 25.59 18.92 -5.49
C GLU A 293 25.06 17.91 -6.52
N PRO A 294 23.74 17.78 -6.67
CA PRO A 294 23.15 16.81 -7.59
C PRO A 294 23.52 17.16 -9.03
N SER A 295 23.90 16.14 -9.80
CA SER A 295 24.04 16.25 -11.26
C SER A 295 22.66 16.19 -11.92
N ILE A 296 22.47 16.98 -12.97
CA ILE A 296 21.20 17.11 -13.68
C ILE A 296 21.25 16.28 -14.96
N LEU A 297 20.29 15.36 -15.12
CA LEU A 297 20.20 14.53 -16.31
C LEU A 297 19.79 15.39 -17.50
N VAL A 298 20.60 15.33 -18.55
CA VAL A 298 20.41 16.05 -19.80
C VAL A 298 20.50 15.09 -20.98
N PHE A 299 19.73 15.34 -22.01
CA PHE A 299 19.72 14.54 -23.24
C PHE A 299 19.84 15.45 -24.45
N ASN A 300 20.39 14.91 -25.54
CA ASN A 300 20.46 15.63 -26.80
C ASN A 300 19.08 15.59 -27.47
N ARG A 301 18.52 16.77 -27.78
CA ARG A 301 17.19 16.93 -28.37
C ARG A 301 17.09 16.34 -29.78
N ALA A 302 18.16 16.40 -30.57
CA ALA A 302 18.17 15.89 -31.94
C ALA A 302 18.18 14.35 -31.99
N THR A 303 18.89 13.71 -31.05
CA THR A 303 19.02 12.24 -31.03
C THR A 303 18.11 11.57 -30.02
N GLY A 304 17.55 12.32 -29.07
CA GLY A 304 16.80 11.80 -27.93
C GLY A 304 17.64 11.04 -26.91
N LYS A 305 18.96 10.91 -27.11
CA LYS A 305 19.85 10.12 -26.25
C LYS A 305 20.32 10.92 -25.05
N LEU A 306 20.27 10.29 -23.87
CA LEU A 306 20.90 10.81 -22.66
C LEU A 306 22.40 11.00 -22.87
N LEU A 307 22.94 12.09 -22.35
CA LEU A 307 24.38 12.29 -22.28
C LEU A 307 25.01 11.32 -21.27
N GLU A 308 26.30 11.05 -21.43
CA GLU A 308 27.07 10.29 -20.44
C GLU A 308 27.10 11.04 -19.09
N GLU A 309 27.14 10.29 -17.98
CA GLU A 309 27.10 10.83 -16.62
C GLU A 309 28.23 11.84 -16.33
N SER A 310 29.39 11.64 -16.96
CA SER A 310 30.54 12.56 -16.89
C SER A 310 30.27 13.94 -17.47
N ARG A 311 29.22 14.08 -18.29
CA ARG A 311 28.80 15.31 -18.97
C ARG A 311 27.56 15.95 -18.36
N TRP A 312 26.99 15.38 -17.30
CA TRP A 312 25.82 15.95 -16.64
C TRP A 312 26.22 17.20 -15.85
N PRO A 313 25.59 18.37 -16.12
CA PRO A 313 25.91 19.59 -15.40
C PRO A 313 25.50 19.47 -13.94
N LYS A 314 26.22 20.20 -13.08
CA LYS A 314 25.76 20.44 -11.72
C LYS A 314 24.60 21.41 -11.72
N MET A 315 23.78 21.35 -10.68
CA MET A 315 22.56 22.15 -10.56
C MET A 315 22.84 23.66 -10.68
N ARG A 316 23.92 24.18 -10.11
CA ARG A 316 24.35 25.59 -10.19
C ARG A 316 24.85 25.99 -11.58
N ASP A 317 25.41 25.05 -12.32
CA ASP A 317 25.97 25.27 -13.66
C ASP A 317 24.94 25.01 -14.77
N LEU A 318 23.72 24.56 -14.43
CA LEU A 318 22.73 24.11 -15.39
C LEU A 318 22.34 25.20 -16.38
N GLU A 319 22.10 26.43 -15.93
CA GLU A 319 21.72 27.55 -16.80
C GLU A 319 22.82 27.83 -17.83
N TYR A 320 24.07 27.91 -17.37
CA TYR A 320 25.24 28.14 -18.23
C TYR A 320 25.44 26.98 -19.22
N PHE A 321 25.35 25.73 -18.73
CA PHE A 321 25.46 24.54 -19.56
C PHE A 321 24.42 24.54 -20.69
N LEU A 322 23.17 24.87 -20.39
CA LEU A 322 22.11 24.91 -21.40
C LEU A 322 22.39 26.01 -22.44
N VAL A 323 22.92 27.18 -22.03
CA VAL A 323 23.31 28.25 -22.96
C VAL A 323 24.41 27.80 -23.92
N GLU A 324 25.42 27.08 -23.43
CA GLU A 324 26.52 26.56 -24.26
C GLU A 324 26.10 25.37 -25.13
N ASN A 325 25.19 24.53 -24.65
CA ASN A 325 24.76 23.30 -25.31
C ASN A 325 23.30 23.45 -25.75
N GLN A 326 23.06 24.25 -26.81
CA GLN A 326 21.71 24.56 -27.30
C GLN A 326 20.94 23.33 -27.79
N GLU A 327 21.64 22.26 -28.15
CA GLU A 327 21.09 20.99 -28.58
C GLU A 327 20.62 20.09 -27.43
N CYS A 328 20.86 20.46 -26.17
CA CYS A 328 20.51 19.64 -25.00
C CYS A 328 19.25 20.14 -24.29
N ASN A 329 18.43 19.23 -23.78
CA ASN A 329 17.31 19.52 -22.89
C ASN A 329 17.47 18.76 -21.56
N VAL A 330 16.77 19.24 -20.52
CA VAL A 330 16.72 18.57 -19.23
C VAL A 330 15.75 17.39 -19.30
N HIS A 331 16.23 16.22 -18.90
CA HIS A 331 15.42 15.01 -18.83
C HIS A 331 14.32 15.12 -17.77
N ILE A 332 13.16 14.49 -18.00
CA ILE A 332 11.98 14.60 -17.11
C ILE A 332 12.29 14.20 -15.65
N ASN A 333 13.21 13.25 -15.44
CA ASN A 333 13.62 12.81 -14.10
C ASN A 333 14.37 13.89 -13.30
N SER A 334 14.94 14.90 -13.97
CA SER A 334 15.56 16.07 -13.35
C SER A 334 14.76 17.36 -13.58
N ALA A 335 13.55 17.28 -14.13
CA ALA A 335 12.74 18.45 -14.44
C ALA A 335 12.45 19.30 -13.21
N LEU A 336 12.13 18.65 -12.09
CA LEU A 336 11.85 19.30 -10.83
C LEU A 336 13.06 20.08 -10.30
N GLN A 337 14.24 19.47 -10.38
CA GLN A 337 15.50 20.07 -9.98
C GLN A 337 15.85 21.27 -10.86
N ALA A 338 15.65 21.15 -12.17
CA ALA A 338 15.87 22.23 -13.12
C ALA A 338 14.87 23.37 -12.96
N HIS A 339 13.60 23.09 -12.66
CA HIS A 339 12.59 24.12 -12.42
C HIS A 339 12.94 25.03 -11.22
N LEU A 340 13.74 24.53 -10.28
CA LEU A 340 14.18 25.30 -9.12
C LEU A 340 15.33 26.27 -9.46
N VAL A 341 16.14 26.00 -10.48
CA VAL A 341 17.31 26.83 -10.82
C VAL A 341 17.18 27.61 -12.12
N LEU A 342 16.38 27.12 -13.07
CA LEU A 342 16.18 27.79 -14.35
C LEU A 342 15.19 28.94 -14.23
N ARG A 343 15.56 30.09 -14.79
CA ARG A 343 14.68 31.25 -14.94
C ARG A 343 13.53 30.95 -15.89
N ASP A 344 12.46 31.75 -15.83
CA ASP A 344 11.25 31.58 -16.64
C ASP A 344 11.53 31.42 -18.15
N GLY A 345 12.60 32.06 -18.67
CA GLY A 345 12.99 31.99 -20.08
C GLY A 345 13.69 30.70 -20.53
N MET A 346 13.90 29.71 -19.65
CA MET A 346 14.48 28.40 -20.03
C MET A 346 13.61 27.21 -19.61
N LYS A 347 12.38 27.47 -19.15
CA LYS A 347 11.45 26.40 -18.72
C LYS A 347 10.98 25.52 -19.88
N ASP A 348 11.02 26.03 -21.10
CA ASP A 348 10.76 25.31 -22.35
C ASP A 348 11.82 24.24 -22.67
N ARG A 349 12.96 24.27 -21.96
CA ARG A 349 14.03 23.28 -22.09
C ARG A 349 13.95 22.14 -21.07
N ILE A 350 12.84 22.08 -20.32
CA ILE A 350 12.55 21.05 -19.33
C ILE A 350 11.46 20.14 -19.86
N GLY A 351 11.77 18.84 -20.00
CA GLY A 351 10.81 17.85 -20.49
C GLY A 351 10.77 17.74 -22.02
N GLU A 352 9.96 16.79 -22.49
CA GLU A 352 9.95 16.19 -23.84
C GLU A 352 11.14 15.27 -24.12
N GLY A 353 11.16 14.10 -23.47
CA GLY A 353 11.91 12.97 -24.02
C GLY A 353 11.41 12.63 -25.43
N PRO A 354 12.24 12.02 -26.30
CA PRO A 354 11.80 11.61 -27.62
C PRO A 354 10.51 10.79 -27.49
N GLY A 355 9.41 11.29 -28.04
CA GLY A 355 8.26 10.44 -28.34
C GLY A 355 8.78 9.24 -29.10
N ALA A 356 8.35 8.03 -28.72
CA ALA A 356 8.75 6.79 -29.35
C ALA A 356 8.67 6.96 -30.88
N VAL A 357 9.82 7.19 -31.52
CA VAL A 357 9.94 7.18 -32.96
C VAL A 357 9.82 5.71 -33.30
N GLU A 358 8.71 5.34 -33.96
CA GLU A 358 8.54 4.02 -34.54
C GLU A 358 9.82 3.67 -35.30
N GLU A 359 10.39 2.51 -34.99
CA GLU A 359 11.49 1.94 -35.76
C GLU A 359 11.02 1.83 -37.21
N VAL A 360 11.49 2.75 -38.05
CA VAL A 360 11.40 2.63 -39.50
C VAL A 360 12.22 1.41 -39.86
N GLY A 361 11.51 0.35 -40.28
CA GLY A 361 12.11 -0.89 -40.77
C GLY A 361 13.15 -0.58 -41.85
N ASP A 362 14.37 -1.05 -41.61
CA ASP A 362 15.44 -1.04 -42.58
C ASP A 362 15.16 -2.17 -43.59
N ASP A 363 14.47 -1.82 -44.68
CA ASP A 363 14.33 -2.67 -45.86
C ASP A 363 15.71 -2.89 -46.49
N ARG A 364 16.38 -3.96 -46.07
CA ARG A 364 17.49 -4.55 -46.81
C ARG A 364 17.12 -5.93 -47.30
N GLU A 365 16.63 -5.94 -48.53
CA GLU A 365 16.75 -7.07 -49.46
C GLU A 365 18.20 -7.56 -49.47
N ARG A 366 18.44 -8.84 -49.13
CA ARG A 366 19.56 -9.59 -49.70
C ARG A 366 19.41 -11.12 -49.62
N GLU A 367 19.12 -11.66 -50.80
CA GLU A 367 19.66 -12.86 -51.43
C GLU A 367 19.41 -14.23 -50.77
N GLU A 368 18.60 -15.00 -51.50
CA GLU A 368 18.47 -16.46 -51.48
C GLU A 368 19.82 -17.14 -51.74
N GLU A 369 20.28 -17.99 -50.82
CA GLU A 369 21.16 -19.13 -51.12
C GLU A 369 20.82 -20.29 -50.17
N ASP A 370 20.09 -21.29 -50.69
CA ASP A 370 20.30 -22.72 -50.40
C ASP A 370 21.52 -23.16 -51.25
N PRO A 371 22.32 -24.23 -50.94
CA PRO A 371 21.83 -25.51 -50.43
C PRO A 371 22.84 -26.36 -49.57
N GLU A 372 22.40 -27.59 -49.27
CA GLU A 372 23.15 -28.86 -49.06
C GLU A 372 23.52 -29.34 -47.64
N ASP A 373 22.84 -30.44 -47.27
CA ASP A 373 23.34 -31.76 -46.84
C ASP A 373 24.36 -31.91 -45.69
N ASP A 374 23.85 -32.51 -44.60
CA ASP A 374 24.37 -33.58 -43.71
C ASP A 374 25.88 -33.95 -43.71
N PRO A 375 26.48 -34.35 -42.56
CA PRO A 375 25.98 -35.49 -41.80
C PRO A 375 26.06 -35.45 -40.27
N GLU A 376 25.14 -36.21 -39.67
CA GLU A 376 25.25 -37.04 -38.47
C GLU A 376 26.64 -37.10 -37.79
N GLU A 377 26.73 -36.58 -36.55
CA GLU A 377 27.77 -37.00 -35.59
C GLU A 377 27.13 -37.76 -34.43
N GLU A 378 27.44 -39.05 -34.41
CA GLU A 378 27.30 -39.99 -33.30
C GLU A 378 28.08 -39.47 -32.08
N VAL A 379 27.43 -39.33 -30.93
CA VAL A 379 28.11 -39.16 -29.64
C VAL A 379 27.86 -40.41 -28.83
N GLU A 380 28.93 -41.17 -28.66
CA GLU A 380 29.04 -42.42 -27.93
C GLU A 380 28.72 -42.24 -26.44
N ASP A 381 28.05 -43.27 -25.92
CA ASP A 381 27.77 -43.51 -24.51
C ASP A 381 29.07 -43.74 -23.71
N GLU A 382 29.24 -43.04 -22.59
CA GLU A 382 30.07 -43.53 -21.49
C GLU A 382 29.21 -43.76 -20.25
N GLU A 383 28.87 -45.04 -20.07
CA GLU A 383 28.46 -45.64 -18.80
C GLU A 383 29.59 -45.49 -17.78
N GLN A 384 29.28 -44.93 -16.60
CA GLN A 384 29.96 -45.31 -15.37
C GLN A 384 28.92 -45.64 -14.30
N ASP A 385 28.78 -46.95 -14.11
CA ASP A 385 28.32 -47.61 -12.90
C ASP A 385 29.07 -47.09 -11.67
N GLU A 386 28.36 -46.59 -10.67
CA GLU A 386 28.70 -46.91 -9.29
C GLU A 386 27.42 -47.29 -8.51
N THR A 387 27.30 -48.60 -8.36
CA THR A 387 26.50 -49.33 -7.40
C THR A 387 26.84 -48.92 -5.96
N VAL A 388 25.84 -48.47 -5.18
CA VAL A 388 25.75 -48.82 -3.75
C VAL A 388 24.29 -49.02 -3.38
N GLU A 389 23.84 -50.27 -3.50
CA GLU A 389 22.79 -50.78 -2.63
C GLU A 389 23.34 -50.89 -1.21
N ASN A 390 22.62 -50.37 -0.22
CA ASN A 390 22.43 -51.13 1.01
C ASN A 390 21.12 -50.77 1.73
N LEU A 391 20.28 -51.79 1.73
CA LEU A 391 19.14 -52.13 2.55
C LEU A 391 18.96 -51.46 3.93
N ILE A 392 17.70 -51.03 4.15
CA ILE A 392 16.77 -51.49 5.21
C ILE A 392 17.29 -51.48 6.66
N THR A 393 16.58 -50.76 7.55
CA THR A 393 15.79 -51.39 8.65
C THR A 393 14.89 -50.38 9.35
N ILE A 394 13.62 -50.80 9.46
CA ILE A 394 12.51 -50.27 10.22
C ILE A 394 12.83 -50.28 11.72
N TYR A 395 12.65 -49.18 12.44
CA TYR A 395 12.19 -49.24 13.84
C TYR A 395 11.41 -47.97 14.21
N SER A 396 10.11 -48.16 14.40
CA SER A 396 9.23 -47.27 15.14
C SER A 396 9.39 -47.56 16.63
N PRO A 397 9.33 -46.54 17.50
CA PRO A 397 8.56 -46.71 18.71
C PRO A 397 7.55 -45.59 18.92
N ARG A 398 6.32 -46.04 19.17
CA ARG A 398 5.24 -45.33 19.85
C ARG A 398 5.77 -44.52 21.04
N GLY A 399 5.32 -43.27 21.11
CA GLY A 399 5.29 -42.46 22.31
C GLY A 399 4.24 -41.38 22.13
N GLU A 400 3.03 -41.62 22.63
CA GLU A 400 2.08 -40.55 22.91
C GLU A 400 2.64 -39.66 24.03
N PRO A 401 2.45 -38.35 23.97
CA PRO A 401 2.31 -37.57 25.18
C PRO A 401 0.91 -36.97 25.27
N ASN A 402 0.23 -37.36 26.35
CA ASN A 402 -0.76 -36.56 27.04
C ASN A 402 -0.20 -35.16 27.30
N ASP A 403 -0.92 -34.11 26.86
CA ASP A 403 -0.76 -32.74 27.35
C ASP A 403 -2.14 -32.06 27.44
N GLU A 404 -3.03 -32.63 28.26
CA GLU A 404 -4.08 -31.86 28.93
C GLU A 404 -3.48 -31.26 30.20
N LYS A 405 -2.98 -30.01 30.12
CA LYS A 405 -2.85 -29.01 31.20
C LYS A 405 -1.82 -27.96 30.81
N LEU A 406 -2.22 -27.00 29.96
CA LEU A 406 -1.38 -25.81 29.74
C LEU A 406 -2.17 -24.57 29.33
N TRP A 407 -3.33 -24.31 29.95
CA TRP A 407 -4.05 -23.05 29.75
C TRP A 407 -4.80 -22.61 31.02
N ASP A 408 -4.05 -22.43 32.11
CA ASP A 408 -4.44 -21.56 33.21
C ASP A 408 -3.26 -20.62 33.46
N ASN A 409 -3.20 -19.50 32.74
CA ASN A 409 -2.37 -18.36 33.11
C ASN A 409 -3.09 -17.06 32.72
N ASP A 410 -3.16 -16.17 33.70
CA ASP A 410 -3.83 -14.88 33.70
C ASP A 410 -3.50 -14.03 32.47
N PHE A 411 -4.55 -13.58 31.78
CA PHE A 411 -4.50 -12.72 30.58
C PHE A 411 -4.43 -11.22 30.91
N SER A 412 -3.73 -10.82 31.97
CA SER A 412 -3.56 -9.39 32.31
C SER A 412 -2.36 -8.72 31.61
N ASP A 413 -1.45 -9.48 30.99
CA ASP A 413 -0.28 -8.94 30.28
C ASP A 413 -0.30 -9.30 28.78
N VAL A 414 -1.25 -8.74 28.03
CA VAL A 414 -1.25 -8.78 26.56
C VAL A 414 -0.63 -7.49 26.00
N GLY A 415 0.54 -7.13 26.53
CA GLY A 415 1.45 -6.19 25.89
C GLY A 415 2.42 -6.98 25.01
N LEU A 416 2.35 -6.81 23.69
CA LEU A 416 3.43 -7.29 22.82
C LEU A 416 4.72 -6.58 23.24
N SER A 417 5.62 -7.31 23.89
CA SER A 417 6.95 -6.78 24.24
C SER A 417 7.65 -6.28 22.98
N SER A 418 8.24 -5.08 23.07
CA SER A 418 9.11 -4.46 22.04
C SER A 418 10.12 -5.46 21.45
N THR A 419 10.56 -6.44 22.23
CA THR A 419 11.46 -7.52 21.80
C THR A 419 10.88 -8.40 20.68
N LYS A 420 9.58 -8.73 20.75
CA LYS A 420 8.91 -9.58 19.74
C LYS A 420 8.67 -8.82 18.44
N MET A 421 8.50 -7.50 18.51
CA MET A 421 8.43 -6.61 17.34
C MET A 421 9.80 -6.48 16.65
N ARG A 422 10.90 -6.40 17.42
CA ARG A 422 12.27 -6.47 16.89
C ARG A 422 12.56 -7.77 16.13
N GLU A 423 12.15 -8.93 16.66
CA GLU A 423 12.35 -10.23 16.01
C GLU A 423 11.62 -10.38 14.66
N LEU A 424 10.54 -9.61 14.48
CA LEU A 424 9.76 -9.54 13.24
C LEU A 424 10.28 -8.48 12.26
N GLY A 425 11.35 -7.74 12.57
CA GLY A 425 11.89 -6.66 11.74
C GLY A 425 11.02 -5.38 11.77
N LEU A 426 10.24 -5.19 12.83
CA LEU A 426 9.23 -4.13 12.93
C LEU A 426 9.65 -2.94 13.81
N SER A 427 10.90 -2.90 14.31
CA SER A 427 11.33 -1.88 15.28
C SER A 427 11.61 -0.49 14.71
N ASP A 428 11.86 -0.40 13.41
CA ASP A 428 12.36 0.83 12.79
C ASP A 428 11.25 1.70 12.19
N LEU A 429 10.07 1.12 12.05
CA LEU A 429 8.84 1.89 11.97
C LEU A 429 8.56 2.32 13.42
N ASP A 430 8.62 3.61 13.74
CA ASP A 430 8.08 4.10 15.03
C ASP A 430 6.57 3.81 15.05
N LEU A 431 6.23 2.62 15.55
CA LEU A 431 4.91 1.99 15.47
C LEU A 431 4.01 2.40 16.64
N ASP A 432 4.39 3.43 17.42
CA ASP A 432 3.61 3.97 18.53
C ASP A 432 2.41 4.82 18.10
N VAL A 433 2.08 4.85 16.80
CA VAL A 433 0.99 5.67 16.25
C VAL A 433 -0.01 4.84 15.43
N PHE A 434 -1.13 4.39 16.02
CA PHE A 434 -2.25 3.80 15.28
C PHE A 434 -3.61 4.05 15.97
N GLU A 435 -4.43 4.79 15.21
CA GLU A 435 -5.85 5.20 15.23
C GLU A 435 -6.77 5.05 16.45
N THR A 436 -7.18 6.21 16.98
CA THR A 436 -8.61 6.55 17.17
C THR A 436 -8.99 7.70 16.24
N TYR A 437 -9.82 7.45 15.22
CA TYR A 437 -10.67 8.48 14.63
C TYR A 437 -12.12 8.01 14.79
N LEU A 438 -12.81 8.59 15.77
CA LEU A 438 -14.27 8.60 15.78
C LEU A 438 -14.65 9.91 15.11
N PRO A 439 -15.42 9.92 13.99
CA PRO A 439 -16.07 11.14 13.57
C PRO A 439 -16.96 11.60 14.74
N THR A 440 -16.60 12.70 15.38
CA THR A 440 -17.49 13.42 16.27
C THR A 440 -18.50 14.14 15.40
N ASP A 441 -19.64 13.50 15.18
CA ASP A 441 -20.84 14.22 14.75
C ASP A 441 -21.28 15.15 15.88
N THR A 442 -20.75 16.37 15.90
CA THR A 442 -21.44 17.48 16.56
C THR A 442 -22.51 18.00 15.61
N MET A 443 -23.60 17.26 15.50
CA MET A 443 -24.90 17.82 15.11
C MET A 443 -25.53 18.38 16.38
N THR A 444 -25.53 19.70 16.51
CA THR A 444 -26.31 20.39 17.55
C THR A 444 -27.78 20.23 17.22
N PRO A 445 -28.60 19.65 18.12
CA PRO A 445 -30.05 19.68 17.93
C PRO A 445 -30.51 21.12 18.18
N SER A 446 -31.12 21.72 17.17
CA SER A 446 -31.87 22.97 17.32
C SER A 446 -33.09 22.71 18.21
N THR A 447 -32.94 22.99 19.51
CA THR A 447 -34.04 22.97 20.47
C THR A 447 -34.82 24.28 20.35
N SER A 448 -35.90 24.28 19.57
CA SER A 448 -37.03 25.19 19.81
C SER A 448 -37.95 24.53 20.83
N SER A 449 -37.82 24.93 22.09
CA SER A 449 -38.74 24.56 23.17
C SER A 449 -40.15 25.11 22.91
N PRO A 450 -41.22 24.33 23.07
CA PRO A 450 -42.57 24.84 23.24
C PRO A 450 -42.83 25.20 24.71
N GLU A 451 -43.57 26.29 24.91
CA GLU A 451 -44.02 26.81 26.21
C GLU A 451 -44.94 25.85 26.97
N GLU A 452 -44.87 25.97 28.29
CA GLU A 452 -45.52 25.16 29.33
C GLU A 452 -47.07 25.20 29.36
N PRO A 453 -47.71 24.23 30.06
CA PRO A 453 -49.15 23.97 29.98
C PRO A 453 -49.96 24.69 31.07
N GLY A 454 -51.20 25.08 30.72
CA GLY A 454 -52.27 25.46 31.64
C GLY A 454 -53.29 24.32 31.85
N PRO A 455 -53.93 24.21 33.03
CA PRO A 455 -54.67 23.01 33.42
C PRO A 455 -56.15 23.08 33.04
N SER A 456 -56.74 21.96 32.60
CA SER A 456 -58.19 21.75 32.77
C SER A 456 -58.60 20.28 32.80
N LYS A 457 -59.06 19.91 34.00
CA LYS A 457 -59.99 18.86 34.44
C LYS A 457 -60.79 18.12 33.35
N ARG A 458 -60.81 16.78 33.45
CA ARG A 458 -61.99 15.89 33.65
C ARG A 458 -61.52 14.43 33.52
N HIS A 459 -61.43 13.68 34.63
CA HIS A 459 -62.45 12.79 35.20
C HIS A 459 -62.73 11.47 34.41
N VAL A 460 -62.13 10.37 34.91
CA VAL A 460 -62.71 9.03 35.28
C VAL A 460 -63.26 8.14 34.13
N PRO A 461 -63.24 6.79 34.23
CA PRO A 461 -62.18 5.85 34.67
C PRO A 461 -62.15 4.53 33.85
N TYR A 462 -61.51 3.50 34.44
CA TYR A 462 -61.75 2.04 34.26
C TYR A 462 -61.14 1.42 33.00
N ARG A 463 -60.63 0.19 33.01
CA ARG A 463 -60.26 -0.85 34.00
C ARG A 463 -59.35 -1.83 33.20
N HIS A 464 -58.41 -2.54 33.84
CA HIS A 464 -58.31 -4.02 33.88
C HIS A 464 -58.58 -4.75 32.53
N ASP A 465 -57.75 -5.63 31.98
CA ASP A 465 -56.84 -6.60 32.60
C ASP A 465 -55.86 -7.18 31.56
N MET A 466 -54.90 -7.94 32.09
CA MET A 466 -54.13 -9.06 31.51
C MET A 466 -54.62 -9.65 30.18
N GLU A 467 -53.68 -10.06 29.32
CA GLU A 467 -53.29 -11.48 29.20
C GLU A 467 -52.13 -11.73 28.22
N TYR A 468 -51.30 -12.69 28.63
CA TYR A 468 -50.39 -13.53 27.86
C TYR A 468 -51.05 -14.15 26.63
N ILE A 469 -50.35 -14.28 25.49
CA ILE A 469 -50.42 -15.46 24.60
C ILE A 469 -49.06 -15.71 23.91
N ASP A 470 -48.58 -16.94 24.05
CA ASP A 470 -47.50 -17.62 23.32
C ASP A 470 -47.88 -18.02 21.88
N ASN A 471 -46.84 -18.37 21.11
CA ASN A 471 -46.82 -19.20 19.89
C ASN A 471 -47.04 -18.53 18.53
N CYS A 472 -45.95 -18.40 17.77
CA CYS A 472 -45.66 -19.28 16.62
C CYS A 472 -44.16 -19.30 16.34
#